data_AF-A0A3B0CIR8-F1
#
_entry.id   AF-A0A3B0CIR8-F1
#
_cell.length_a   1.000
_cell.length_b   1.000
_cell.length_c   1.000
_cell.angle_alpha   90.00
_cell.angle_beta   90.00
_cell.angle_gamma   90.00
#
_symmetry.space_group_name_H-M   'P 1'
#
loop_
_entity.id
_entity.type
_entity.pdbx_description
1 polymer ?
#
loop_
_entity_poly.entity_id
_entity_poly.type
_entity_poly.pdbx_seq_one_letter_code
_entity_poly.pdbx_strand_id
1 'polypeptide(L)'
;MTESGFPFFMMVWLAGVFIFWTAAYVLIIWRGFRDRICGMPAAALCANIAWEFIYLFVFPQEMLRTLATAIWLILDVIIFAQFVVFSKGLWSSVRFKVTALALFLAIAFTLQVSASIDLHDPEGTYTGFAINLMMSILFIAMLLTRGHAGQSVLIGYAKMLGTFCASVVSYTQYPDSMFLTVSYVLIVILDALYIYLLYAWPGKQAAVT
;
A
#
# COMPACT_ATOMS: atom_id res chain seq x y z
N MET A 1 -10.99 -34.41 14.76
CA MET A 1 -9.94 -34.04 13.78
C MET A 1 -10.66 -33.52 12.55
N THR A 2 -11.06 -32.25 12.56
CA THR A 2 -11.67 -31.59 11.40
C THR A 2 -10.61 -30.69 10.81
N GLU A 3 -10.19 -30.99 9.59
CA GLU A 3 -9.37 -30.08 8.80
C GLU A 3 -10.11 -28.76 8.63
N SER A 4 -9.79 -27.77 9.46
CA SER A 4 -10.22 -26.39 9.26
C SER A 4 -9.34 -25.76 8.18
N GLY A 5 -9.39 -26.31 6.97
CA GLY A 5 -8.91 -25.62 5.79
C GLY A 5 -9.82 -24.40 5.55
N PHE A 6 -9.24 -23.28 5.13
CA PHE A 6 -10.02 -22.13 4.67
C PHE A 6 -11.08 -22.61 3.66
N PRO A 7 -12.35 -22.17 3.76
CA PRO A 7 -13.34 -22.48 2.74
C PRO A 7 -12.77 -22.14 1.37
N PHE A 8 -12.95 -22.99 0.36
CA PHE A 8 -12.44 -22.77 -1.00
C PHE A 8 -12.71 -21.34 -1.50
N PHE A 9 -13.88 -20.80 -1.16
CA PHE A 9 -14.25 -19.40 -1.38
C PHE A 9 -13.22 -18.39 -0.83
N MET A 10 -12.79 -18.51 0.43
CA MET A 10 -11.79 -17.60 1.03
C MET A 10 -10.43 -17.72 0.33
N MET A 11 -10.04 -18.92 -0.10
CA MET A 11 -8.77 -19.12 -0.83
C MET A 11 -8.75 -18.35 -2.15
N VAL A 12 -9.86 -18.32 -2.89
CA VAL A 12 -9.98 -17.56 -4.14
C VAL A 12 -9.77 -16.07 -3.90
N TRP A 13 -10.38 -15.51 -2.84
CA TRP A 13 -10.22 -14.10 -2.52
C TRP A 13 -8.80 -13.77 -2.03
N LEU A 14 -8.22 -14.59 -1.16
CA LEU A 14 -6.83 -14.44 -0.71
C LEU A 14 -5.84 -14.51 -1.88
N ALA A 15 -6.05 -15.43 -2.83
CA ALA A 15 -5.26 -15.48 -4.05
C ALA A 15 -5.43 -14.19 -4.88
N GLY A 16 -6.66 -13.66 -4.97
CA GLY A 16 -6.93 -12.36 -5.57
C GLY A 16 -6.15 -11.23 -4.91
N VAL A 17 -6.14 -11.15 -3.57
CA VAL A 17 -5.33 -10.17 -2.83
C VAL A 17 -3.88 -10.28 -3.24
N PHE A 18 -3.31 -11.49 -3.16
CA PHE A 18 -1.91 -11.73 -3.47
C PHE A 18 -1.55 -11.33 -4.90
N ILE A 19 -2.33 -11.78 -5.89
CA ILE A 19 -2.06 -11.54 -7.31
C ILE A 19 -2.16 -10.05 -7.64
N PHE A 20 -3.25 -9.39 -7.24
CA PHE A 20 -3.50 -8.01 -7.63
C PHE A 20 -2.59 -7.00 -6.92
N TRP A 21 -2.30 -7.20 -5.63
CA TRP A 21 -1.33 -6.34 -4.93
C TRP A 21 0.10 -6.54 -5.42
N THR A 22 0.50 -7.79 -5.68
CA THR A 22 1.80 -8.06 -6.30
C THR A 22 1.89 -7.42 -7.68
N ALA A 23 0.82 -7.49 -8.49
CA ALA A 23 0.76 -6.80 -9.77
C ALA A 23 0.87 -5.27 -9.60
N ALA A 24 0.17 -4.68 -8.61
CA ALA A 24 0.27 -3.26 -8.31
C ALA A 24 1.71 -2.84 -7.98
N TYR A 25 2.39 -3.57 -7.09
CA TYR A 25 3.79 -3.32 -6.75
C TYR A 25 4.72 -3.45 -7.95
N VAL A 26 4.60 -4.53 -8.74
CA VAL A 26 5.41 -4.73 -9.94
C VAL A 26 5.20 -3.60 -10.96
N LEU A 27 3.95 -3.16 -11.15
CA LEU A 27 3.62 -2.05 -12.04
C LEU A 27 4.16 -0.71 -11.51
N ILE A 28 4.12 -0.47 -10.19
CA ILE A 28 4.74 0.69 -9.55
C ILE A 28 6.25 0.69 -9.80
N ILE A 29 6.91 -0.45 -9.58
CA ILE A 29 8.35 -0.60 -9.81
C ILE A 29 8.68 -0.35 -11.28
N TRP A 30 7.98 -1.03 -12.20
CA TRP A 30 8.21 -0.88 -13.64
C TRP A 30 8.03 0.58 -14.08
N ARG A 31 6.92 1.21 -13.67
CA ARG A 31 6.63 2.60 -14.02
C ARG A 31 7.65 3.55 -13.39
N GLY A 32 8.09 3.26 -12.17
CA GLY A 32 9.08 4.08 -11.47
C GLY A 32 10.46 4.08 -12.12
N PHE A 33 10.91 2.93 -12.64
CA PHE A 33 12.14 2.86 -13.44
C PHE A 33 11.99 3.57 -14.79
N ARG A 34 10.85 3.36 -15.47
CA ARG A 34 10.55 3.99 -16.76
C ARG A 34 10.53 5.51 -16.67
N ASP A 35 9.86 6.05 -15.65
CA ASP A 35 9.69 7.49 -15.47
C ASP A 35 10.82 8.12 -14.63
N ARG A 36 11.78 7.31 -14.14
CA ARG A 36 12.88 7.73 -13.26
C ARG A 36 12.39 8.52 -12.04
N ILE A 37 11.35 8.01 -11.38
CA ILE A 37 10.72 8.59 -10.19
C ILE A 37 10.06 7.49 -9.36
N CYS A 38 9.99 7.63 -8.03
CA CYS A 38 9.27 6.64 -7.21
C CYS A 38 7.75 6.76 -7.40
N GLY A 39 7.10 5.64 -7.74
CA GLY A 39 5.66 5.55 -8.00
C GLY A 39 4.78 5.41 -6.75
N MET A 40 5.37 5.45 -5.56
CA MET A 40 4.64 5.42 -4.28
C MET A 40 5.00 6.65 -3.42
N PRO A 41 4.02 7.27 -2.74
CA PRO A 41 4.27 8.32 -1.75
C PRO A 41 5.15 7.81 -0.59
N ALA A 42 6.13 8.61 -0.16
CA ALA A 42 7.11 8.20 0.85
C ALA A 42 6.49 7.73 2.18
N ALA A 43 5.47 8.44 2.66
CA ALA A 43 4.79 8.09 3.91
C ALA A 43 4.06 6.74 3.81
N ALA A 44 3.39 6.47 2.68
CA ALA A 44 2.74 5.17 2.43
C ALA A 44 3.76 4.03 2.31
N LEU A 45 4.87 4.28 1.62
CA LEU A 45 5.95 3.30 1.47
C LEU A 45 6.59 2.94 2.81
N CYS A 46 6.92 3.93 3.65
CA CYS A 46 7.44 3.67 4.99
C CYS A 46 6.41 2.92 5.86
N ALA A 47 5.12 3.25 5.72
CA ALA A 47 4.07 2.59 6.46
C ALA A 47 3.87 1.12 6.04
N ASN A 48 3.93 0.81 4.74
CA ASN A 48 3.89 -0.57 4.27
C ASN A 48 5.10 -1.37 4.74
N ILE A 49 6.32 -0.85 4.59
CA ILE A 49 7.53 -1.53 5.06
C ILE A 49 7.45 -1.84 6.55
N ALA A 50 6.95 -0.88 7.35
CA ALA A 50 6.73 -1.10 8.77
C ALA A 50 5.70 -2.22 9.01
N TRP A 51 4.58 -2.20 8.29
CA TRP A 51 3.52 -3.21 8.40
C TRP A 51 4.05 -4.60 8.07
N GLU A 52 4.69 -4.75 6.92
CA GLU A 52 5.22 -6.02 6.44
C GLU A 52 6.33 -6.54 7.36
N PHE A 53 7.17 -5.66 7.91
CA PHE A 53 8.17 -6.04 8.91
C PHE A 53 7.51 -6.53 10.22
N ILE A 54 6.52 -5.79 10.73
CA ILE A 54 5.81 -6.13 11.97
C ILE A 54 5.14 -7.51 11.84
N TYR A 55 4.40 -7.75 10.76
CA TYR A 55 3.67 -9.01 10.57
C TYR A 55 4.54 -10.16 10.06
N LEU A 56 5.80 -9.90 9.72
CA LEU A 56 6.79 -10.94 9.44
C LEU A 56 7.59 -11.35 10.69
N PHE A 57 7.91 -10.42 11.59
CA PHE A 57 8.87 -10.65 12.68
C PHE A 57 8.32 -10.44 14.10
N VAL A 58 7.33 -9.56 14.29
CA VAL A 58 6.79 -9.21 15.61
C VAL A 58 5.52 -10.00 15.91
N PHE A 59 4.60 -10.07 14.95
CA PHE A 59 3.37 -10.85 15.02
C PHE A 59 3.37 -11.92 13.90
N PRO A 60 4.19 -12.98 14.03
CA PRO A 60 4.35 -13.98 12.98
C PRO A 60 3.05 -14.71 12.68
N GLN A 61 2.81 -14.96 11.39
CA GLN A 61 1.58 -15.57 10.89
C GLN A 61 1.83 -16.97 10.32
N GLU A 62 0.74 -17.61 9.89
CA GLU A 62 0.77 -18.86 9.14
C GLU A 62 1.70 -18.79 7.91
N MET A 63 2.33 -19.92 7.58
CA MET A 63 3.39 -20.01 6.56
C MET A 63 3.06 -19.29 5.24
N LEU A 64 1.86 -19.49 4.68
CA LEU A 64 1.48 -18.88 3.40
C LEU A 64 1.41 -17.35 3.47
N ARG A 65 0.89 -16.80 4.58
CA ARG A 65 0.80 -15.35 4.78
C ARG A 65 2.16 -14.74 5.06
N THR A 66 2.99 -15.45 5.81
CA THR A 66 4.41 -15.09 6.03
C THR A 66 5.17 -15.01 4.70
N LEU A 67 5.01 -15.99 3.81
CA LEU A 67 5.64 -15.96 2.49
C LEU A 67 5.13 -14.81 1.62
N ALA A 68 3.82 -14.58 1.58
CA ALA A 68 3.24 -13.46 0.84
C ALA A 68 3.75 -12.10 1.34
N THR A 69 3.79 -11.92 2.67
CA THR A 69 4.29 -10.70 3.33
C THR A 69 5.78 -10.49 3.06
N ALA A 70 6.58 -11.55 3.09
CA ALA A 70 8.00 -11.48 2.75
C ALA A 70 8.23 -11.07 1.29
N ILE A 71 7.40 -11.56 0.35
CA ILE A 71 7.46 -11.15 -1.05
C ILE A 71 7.15 -9.66 -1.18
N TRP A 72 6.09 -9.17 -0.53
CA TRP A 72 5.75 -7.75 -0.57
C TRP A 72 6.83 -6.87 0.07
N LEU A 73 7.44 -7.30 1.18
CA LEU A 73 8.57 -6.61 1.80
C LEU A 73 9.75 -6.46 0.86
N ILE A 74 10.07 -7.49 0.08
CA ILE A 74 11.13 -7.42 -0.93
C ILE A 74 10.76 -6.40 -2.02
N LEU A 75 9.51 -6.39 -2.48
CA LEU A 75 9.06 -5.42 -3.49
C LEU A 75 9.11 -3.99 -2.96
N ASP A 76 8.71 -3.76 -1.72
CA ASP A 76 8.77 -2.45 -1.10
C ASP A 76 10.20 -1.97 -0.85
N VAL A 77 11.14 -2.87 -0.53
CA VAL A 77 12.57 -2.52 -0.49
C VAL A 77 13.06 -2.04 -1.86
N ILE A 78 12.58 -2.63 -2.96
CA ILE A 78 12.90 -2.17 -4.32
C ILE A 78 12.30 -0.78 -4.58
N ILE A 79 11.04 -0.55 -4.19
CA ILE A 79 10.39 0.77 -4.33
C ILE A 79 11.09 1.82 -3.46
N PHE A 80 11.56 1.44 -2.28
CA PHE A 80 12.34 2.29 -1.38
C PHE A 80 13.69 2.66 -2.00
N ALA A 81 14.37 1.71 -2.64
CA ALA A 81 15.57 2.01 -3.41
C ALA A 81 15.28 2.98 -4.56
N GLN A 82 14.16 2.83 -5.28
CA GLN A 82 13.73 3.80 -6.30
C GLN A 82 13.51 5.19 -5.71
N PHE A 83 12.89 5.28 -4.53
CA PHE A 83 12.72 6.55 -3.83
C PHE A 83 14.08 7.19 -3.53
N VAL A 84 15.00 6.46 -2.90
CA VAL A 84 16.31 6.98 -2.51
C VAL A 84 17.12 7.45 -3.74
N VAL A 85 17.09 6.67 -4.83
CA VAL A 85 17.87 6.95 -6.05
C VAL A 85 17.25 8.07 -6.88
N PHE A 86 15.92 8.12 -7.02
CA PHE A 86 15.25 9.06 -7.93
C PHE A 86 14.68 10.32 -7.26
N SER A 87 14.73 10.43 -5.94
CA SER A 87 14.26 11.62 -5.24
C SER A 87 15.06 12.87 -5.62
N LYS A 88 14.38 14.00 -5.90
CA LYS A 88 14.97 15.29 -6.26
C LYS A 88 14.46 16.41 -5.33
N GLY A 89 14.95 17.64 -5.49
CA GLY A 89 14.47 18.82 -4.76
C GLY A 89 14.88 18.79 -3.28
N LEU A 90 13.93 19.02 -2.36
CA LEU A 90 14.17 18.95 -0.90
C LEU A 90 14.79 17.61 -0.45
N TRP A 91 14.49 16.54 -1.18
CA TRP A 91 15.04 15.20 -0.94
C TRP A 91 16.46 15.00 -1.47
N SER A 92 17.10 16.00 -2.07
CA SER A 92 18.50 15.91 -2.52
C SER A 92 19.50 15.92 -1.36
N SER A 93 19.17 16.55 -0.24
CA SER A 93 19.98 16.51 0.97
C SER A 93 19.93 15.11 1.59
N VAL A 94 21.06 14.40 1.58
CA VAL A 94 21.19 13.07 2.17
C VAL A 94 20.78 13.07 3.64
N ARG A 95 21.22 14.09 4.40
CA ARG A 95 20.85 14.23 5.82
C ARG A 95 19.35 14.35 6.00
N PHE A 96 18.71 15.27 5.26
CA PHE A 96 17.26 15.45 5.35
C PHE A 96 16.50 14.19 4.96
N LYS A 97 16.89 13.56 3.85
CA LYS A 97 16.26 12.32 3.36
C LYS A 97 16.34 11.20 4.39
N VAL A 98 17.54 10.91 4.92
CA VAL A 98 17.73 9.85 5.90
C VAL A 98 16.96 10.14 7.19
N THR A 99 17.03 11.37 7.70
CA THR A 99 16.29 11.76 8.91
C THR A 99 14.78 11.65 8.71
N ALA A 100 14.24 12.16 7.61
CA ALA A 100 12.80 12.10 7.33
C ALA A 100 12.30 10.65 7.15
N LEU A 101 13.03 9.81 6.39
CA LEU A 101 12.66 8.41 6.20
C LEU A 101 12.76 7.60 7.49
N ALA A 102 13.80 7.83 8.30
CA ALA A 102 13.93 7.19 9.60
C ALA A 102 12.79 7.59 10.54
N LEU A 103 12.40 8.87 10.55
CA LEU A 103 11.26 9.35 11.34
C LEU A 103 9.95 8.74 10.85
N PHE A 104 9.70 8.69 9.54
CA PHE A 104 8.49 8.06 8.99
C PHE A 104 8.39 6.58 9.34
N LEU A 105 9.50 5.84 9.21
CA LEU A 105 9.57 4.43 9.61
C LEU A 105 9.34 4.26 11.12
N ALA A 106 9.97 5.08 11.96
CA ALA A 106 9.81 5.00 13.42
C ALA A 106 8.38 5.34 13.86
N ILE A 107 7.77 6.36 13.28
CA ILE A 107 6.37 6.73 13.55
C ILE A 107 5.44 5.62 13.09
N ALA A 108 5.60 5.13 11.85
CA ALA A 108 4.78 4.06 11.32
C ALA A 108 4.89 2.79 12.17
N PHE A 109 6.12 2.37 12.50
CA PHE A 109 6.35 1.19 13.30
C PHE A 109 5.72 1.29 14.69
N THR A 110 5.97 2.39 15.40
CA THR A 110 5.45 2.56 16.77
C THR A 110 3.93 2.64 16.79
N LEU A 111 3.30 3.44 15.92
CA LEU A 111 1.85 3.55 15.84
C LEU A 111 1.18 2.24 15.43
N GLN A 112 1.77 1.50 14.48
CA GLN A 112 1.20 0.24 14.06
C GLN A 112 1.31 -0.81 15.16
N VAL A 113 2.47 -0.98 15.81
CA VAL A 113 2.60 -1.93 16.94
C VAL A 113 1.60 -1.60 18.05
N SER A 114 1.47 -0.33 18.44
CA SER A 114 0.49 0.06 19.47
C SER A 114 -0.94 -0.22 19.02
N ALA A 115 -1.29 0.12 17.78
CA ALA A 115 -2.63 -0.13 17.25
C ALA A 115 -2.94 -1.63 17.15
N SER A 116 -1.97 -2.46 16.74
CA SER A 116 -2.13 -3.92 16.67
C SER A 116 -2.43 -4.53 18.04
N ILE A 117 -1.81 -4.00 19.10
CA ILE A 117 -2.06 -4.44 20.48
C ILE A 117 -3.43 -3.95 20.95
N ASP A 118 -3.70 -2.65 20.86
CA ASP A 118 -4.92 -2.04 21.41
C ASP A 118 -6.18 -2.53 20.69
N LEU A 119 -6.11 -2.72 19.37
CA LEU A 119 -7.21 -3.20 18.55
C LEU A 119 -7.31 -4.73 18.50
N HIS A 120 -6.39 -5.45 19.17
CA HIS A 120 -6.29 -6.91 19.10
C HIS A 120 -6.27 -7.40 17.64
N ASP A 121 -5.38 -6.82 16.82
CA ASP A 121 -5.27 -7.04 15.37
C ASP A 121 -4.02 -7.85 15.00
N PRO A 122 -3.99 -9.17 15.31
CA PRO A 122 -2.83 -10.02 15.09
C PRO A 122 -2.57 -10.28 13.59
N GLU A 123 -3.58 -10.11 12.74
CA GLU A 123 -3.46 -10.31 11.29
C GLU A 123 -3.12 -9.00 10.55
N GLY A 124 -3.18 -7.84 11.21
CA GLY A 124 -2.89 -6.55 10.59
C GLY A 124 -3.95 -6.00 9.67
N THR A 125 -5.18 -6.44 9.85
CA THR A 125 -6.30 -6.01 9.03
C THR A 125 -6.59 -4.52 9.26
N TYR A 126 -6.70 -4.07 10.51
CA TYR A 126 -7.03 -2.68 10.82
C TYR A 126 -5.92 -1.73 10.38
N THR A 127 -4.68 -2.06 10.72
CA THR A 127 -3.52 -1.25 10.34
C THR A 127 -3.31 -1.26 8.83
N GLY A 128 -3.46 -2.40 8.17
CA GLY A 128 -3.34 -2.52 6.71
C GLY A 128 -4.36 -1.69 5.94
N PHE A 129 -5.63 -1.70 6.37
CA PHE A 129 -6.67 -0.86 5.77
C PHE A 129 -6.47 0.63 6.06
N ALA A 130 -5.98 1.00 7.24
CA ALA A 130 -5.64 2.40 7.54
C ALA A 130 -4.52 2.92 6.62
N ILE A 131 -3.47 2.12 6.40
CA ILE A 131 -2.37 2.45 5.49
C ILE A 131 -2.88 2.57 4.05
N ASN A 132 -3.72 1.64 3.61
CA ASN A 132 -4.29 1.65 2.26
C ASN A 132 -5.20 2.87 2.02
N LEU A 133 -6.01 3.26 3.01
CA LEU A 133 -6.80 4.49 2.94
C LEU A 133 -5.90 5.72 2.79
N MET A 134 -4.87 5.85 3.64
CA MET A 134 -3.87 6.90 3.51
C MET A 134 -3.20 6.87 2.13
N MET A 135 -2.81 5.69 1.65
CA MET A 135 -2.17 5.50 0.34
C MET A 135 -3.08 5.98 -0.80
N SER A 136 -4.38 5.67 -0.75
CA SER A 136 -5.36 6.09 -1.76
C SER A 136 -5.46 7.62 -1.85
N ILE A 137 -5.50 8.31 -0.71
CA ILE A 137 -5.47 9.78 -0.63
C ILE A 137 -4.17 10.32 -1.23
N LEU A 138 -3.03 9.74 -0.83
CA LEU A 138 -1.72 10.22 -1.25
C LEU A 138 -1.44 9.97 -2.75
N PHE A 139 -2.00 8.91 -3.36
CA PHE A 139 -1.91 8.68 -4.80
C PHE A 139 -2.62 9.77 -5.59
N ILE A 140 -3.79 10.21 -5.15
CA ILE A 140 -4.49 11.38 -5.73
C ILE A 140 -3.63 12.63 -5.57
N ALA A 141 -3.15 12.93 -4.37
CA ALA A 141 -2.30 14.11 -4.13
C ALA A 141 -1.03 14.09 -5.02
N MET A 142 -0.45 12.91 -5.22
CA MET A 142 0.69 12.73 -6.08
C MET A 142 0.33 12.98 -7.56
N LEU A 143 -0.80 12.47 -8.04
CA LEU A 143 -1.29 12.78 -9.39
C LEU A 143 -1.50 14.29 -9.59
N LEU A 144 -2.12 14.98 -8.63
CA LEU A 144 -2.36 16.42 -8.70
C LEU A 144 -1.05 17.23 -8.74
N THR A 145 -0.02 16.77 -8.02
CA THR A 145 1.25 17.50 -7.89
C THR A 145 2.24 17.21 -9.01
N ARG A 146 2.21 16.04 -9.65
CA ARG A 146 3.20 15.68 -10.69
C ARG A 146 2.62 14.99 -11.94
N GLY A 147 1.31 14.96 -12.10
CA GLY A 147 0.66 14.30 -13.23
C GLY A 147 0.91 12.78 -13.23
N HIS A 148 1.00 12.18 -14.42
CA HIS A 148 1.17 10.73 -14.58
C HIS A 148 2.59 10.20 -14.24
N ALA A 149 3.51 11.04 -13.78
CA ALA A 149 4.87 10.62 -13.45
C ALA A 149 4.86 9.57 -12.32
N GLY A 150 5.34 8.37 -12.61
CA GLY A 150 5.34 7.23 -11.69
C GLY A 150 3.94 6.67 -11.40
N GLN A 151 2.91 7.04 -12.17
CA GLN A 151 1.53 6.62 -11.98
C GLN A 151 0.96 6.02 -13.27
N SER A 152 0.00 5.12 -13.16
CA SER A 152 -0.70 4.57 -14.32
C SER A 152 -2.08 4.03 -13.94
N VAL A 153 -2.96 3.97 -14.94
CA VAL A 153 -4.32 3.41 -14.79
C VAL A 153 -4.27 1.94 -14.36
N LEU A 154 -3.32 1.16 -14.89
CA LEU A 154 -3.14 -0.24 -14.51
C LEU A 154 -2.77 -0.41 -13.03
N ILE A 155 -1.94 0.49 -12.48
CA ILE A 155 -1.64 0.50 -11.04
C ILE A 155 -2.92 0.75 -10.25
N GLY A 156 -3.74 1.71 -10.66
CA GLY A 156 -5.03 2.02 -10.02
C GLY A 156 -5.96 0.83 -9.98
N TYR A 157 -6.20 0.16 -11.12
CA TYR A 157 -7.05 -1.02 -11.17
C TYR A 157 -6.49 -2.20 -10.37
N ALA A 158 -5.19 -2.48 -10.47
CA ALA A 158 -4.56 -3.57 -9.72
C ALA A 158 -4.70 -3.34 -8.20
N LYS A 159 -4.42 -2.13 -7.72
CA LYS A 159 -4.59 -1.76 -6.31
C LYS A 159 -6.06 -1.89 -5.86
N MET A 160 -6.98 -1.34 -6.66
CA MET A 160 -8.41 -1.35 -6.32
C MET A 160 -8.96 -2.78 -6.25
N LEU A 161 -8.60 -3.64 -7.21
CA LEU A 161 -9.01 -5.05 -7.22
C LEU A 161 -8.40 -5.84 -6.07
N GLY A 162 -7.11 -5.64 -5.77
CA GLY A 162 -6.46 -6.26 -4.61
C GLY A 162 -7.11 -5.87 -3.29
N THR A 163 -7.47 -4.59 -3.16
CA THR A 163 -8.19 -4.09 -1.97
C THR A 163 -9.62 -4.59 -1.90
N PHE A 164 -10.30 -4.71 -3.04
CA PHE A 164 -11.65 -5.28 -3.09
C PHE A 164 -11.64 -6.73 -2.59
N CYS A 165 -10.70 -7.55 -3.07
CA CYS A 165 -10.53 -8.92 -2.58
C CYS A 165 -10.23 -8.94 -1.07
N ALA A 166 -9.38 -8.04 -0.58
CA ALA A 166 -9.06 -7.95 0.84
C ALA A 166 -10.29 -7.56 1.66
N SER A 167 -11.10 -6.64 1.14
CA SER A 167 -12.33 -6.18 1.80
C SER A 167 -13.35 -7.31 1.93
N VAL A 168 -13.48 -8.17 0.92
CA VAL A 168 -14.34 -9.36 0.98
C VAL A 168 -13.84 -10.33 2.05
N VAL A 169 -12.54 -10.64 2.08
CA VAL A 169 -11.96 -11.51 3.12
C VAL A 169 -12.20 -10.93 4.51
N SER A 170 -11.83 -9.68 4.72
CA SER A 170 -11.91 -9.06 6.03
C SER A 170 -13.35 -8.83 6.49
N TYR A 171 -14.30 -8.55 5.59
CA TYR A 171 -15.72 -8.48 5.96
C TYR A 171 -16.28 -9.84 6.41
N THR A 172 -15.80 -10.96 5.85
CA THR A 172 -16.22 -12.29 6.32
C THR A 172 -15.69 -12.64 7.71
N GLN A 173 -14.55 -12.06 8.10
CA GLN A 173 -13.94 -12.28 9.42
C GLN A 173 -14.43 -11.29 10.47
N TYR A 174 -14.70 -10.03 10.07
CA TYR A 174 -15.03 -8.91 10.94
C TYR A 174 -16.27 -8.14 10.44
N PRO A 175 -17.43 -8.80 10.27
CA PRO A 175 -18.61 -8.18 9.65
C PRO A 175 -19.18 -7.00 10.45
N ASP A 176 -19.01 -7.01 11.78
CA ASP A 176 -19.54 -5.98 12.66
C ASP A 176 -18.60 -4.76 12.80
N SER A 177 -17.42 -4.80 12.16
CA SER A 177 -16.45 -3.72 12.28
C SER A 177 -16.82 -2.53 11.39
N MET A 178 -17.39 -1.50 12.03
CA MET A 178 -17.73 -0.24 11.36
C MET A 178 -16.50 0.46 10.79
N PHE A 179 -15.38 0.47 11.53
CA PHE A 179 -14.14 1.11 11.07
C PHE A 179 -13.66 0.51 9.74
N LEU A 180 -13.64 -0.82 9.69
CA LEU A 180 -13.23 -1.55 8.50
C LEU A 180 -14.22 -1.33 7.35
N THR A 181 -15.53 -1.46 7.60
CA THR A 181 -16.57 -1.24 6.60
C THR A 181 -16.48 0.15 5.97
N VAL A 182 -16.32 1.19 6.80
CA VAL A 182 -16.14 2.57 6.33
C VAL A 182 -14.84 2.71 5.52
N SER A 183 -13.75 2.09 5.98
CA SER A 183 -12.46 2.10 5.27
C SER A 183 -12.59 1.49 3.88
N TYR A 184 -13.30 0.36 3.73
CA TYR A 184 -13.49 -0.30 2.43
C TYR A 184 -14.21 0.61 1.44
N VAL A 185 -15.31 1.23 1.88
CA VAL A 185 -16.12 2.13 1.05
C VAL A 185 -15.31 3.34 0.63
N LEU A 186 -14.60 3.97 1.59
CA LEU A 186 -13.78 5.15 1.29
C LEU A 186 -12.63 4.82 0.34
N ILE A 187 -11.95 3.68 0.51
CA ILE A 187 -10.88 3.26 -0.40
C ILE A 187 -11.42 3.06 -1.81
N VAL A 188 -12.55 2.36 -1.98
CA VAL A 188 -13.14 2.16 -3.31
C VAL A 188 -13.50 3.49 -3.97
N ILE A 189 -14.08 4.44 -3.21
CA ILE A 189 -14.41 5.77 -3.72
C ILE A 189 -13.13 6.52 -4.16
N LEU A 190 -12.10 6.51 -3.32
CA LEU A 190 -10.84 7.19 -3.60
C LEU A 190 -10.07 6.55 -4.76
N ASP A 191 -10.04 5.23 -4.85
CA ASP A 191 -9.40 4.51 -5.94
C ASP A 191 -10.14 4.74 -7.27
N ALA A 192 -11.48 4.74 -7.26
CA ALA A 192 -12.29 5.08 -8.42
C ALA A 192 -12.05 6.55 -8.85
N LEU A 193 -11.99 7.47 -7.90
CA LEU A 193 -11.66 8.87 -8.18
C LEU A 193 -10.24 9.01 -8.75
N TYR A 194 -9.25 8.32 -8.18
CA TYR A 194 -7.88 8.31 -8.68
C TYR A 194 -7.80 7.80 -10.12
N ILE A 195 -8.48 6.68 -10.42
CA ILE A 195 -8.56 6.11 -11.78
C ILE A 195 -9.24 7.09 -12.74
N TYR A 196 -10.36 7.68 -12.34
CA TYR A 196 -11.04 8.70 -13.14
C TYR A 196 -10.12 9.88 -13.46
N LEU A 197 -9.45 10.42 -12.44
CA LEU A 197 -8.50 11.52 -12.60
C LEU A 197 -7.34 11.14 -13.52
N LEU A 198 -6.84 9.90 -13.47
CA LEU A 198 -5.79 9.45 -14.40
C LEU A 198 -6.23 9.50 -15.87
N TYR A 199 -7.50 9.24 -16.18
CA TYR A 199 -8.04 9.40 -17.53
C TYR A 199 -8.29 10.86 -17.89
N ALA A 200 -8.83 11.63 -16.95
CA ALA A 200 -9.24 13.01 -17.19
C ALA A 200 -8.07 14.01 -17.17
N TRP A 201 -6.93 13.66 -16.57
CA TRP A 201 -5.82 14.59 -16.37
C TRP A 201 -5.16 14.98 -17.71
N PRO A 202 -5.22 16.24 -18.14
CA PRO A 202 -4.74 16.68 -19.46
C PRO A 202 -3.20 16.79 -19.57
N GLY A 203 -2.45 16.26 -18.58
CA GLY A 203 -1.01 16.47 -18.45
C GLY A 203 -0.70 17.85 -17.88
N LYS A 204 0.33 17.96 -17.02
CA LYS A 204 0.82 19.28 -16.61
C LYS A 204 1.37 19.99 -17.84
N GLN A 205 0.72 21.08 -18.27
CA GLN A 205 1.44 22.14 -18.99
C GLN A 205 2.59 22.57 -18.08
N ALA A 206 3.82 22.50 -18.59
CA ALA A 206 4.98 22.98 -17.85
C ALA A 206 4.70 24.42 -17.41
N ALA A 207 4.69 24.66 -16.10
CA ALA A 207 4.73 26.02 -15.60
C ALA A 207 6.07 26.61 -16.05
N VAL A 208 6.01 27.44 -17.09
CA VAL A 208 7.07 28.38 -17.43
C VAL A 208 7.05 29.46 -16.36
N THR A 209 7.82 29.26 -15.29
CA THR A 209 8.31 30.33 -14.39
C THR A 209 9.51 29.81 -13.63
#